data_AF-A0A1F3BJ91-F1
#
_entry.id   AF-A0A1F3BJ91-F1
#
_cell.length_a   1.000
_cell.length_b   1.000
_cell.length_c   1.000
_cell.angle_alpha   90.00
_cell.angle_beta   90.00
_cell.angle_gamma   90.00
#
_symmetry.space_group_name_H-M   'P 1'
#
loop_
_entity.id
_entity.type
_entity.pdbx_description
1 polymer ?
#
loop_
_entity_poly.entity_id
_entity_poly.type
_entity_poly.pdbx_seq_one_letter_code
_entity_poly.pdbx_strand_id
1 'polypeptide(L)'
;EEWESCAEYTYFTDDEGFEVMVVDYGIEGCEEWGELIKGKITWKWRMNNEGYAYENIYENYSSWGMSINGYYKGESQWTGTWNEEDFEDSTYFYNWFSDDSEEISTNEENMTISFDGGEIITYVSNFKSKFTFNSYTMLEGSFSYVSSLGDSYTWDIIEPINSDFTCIYWIPVSGIEEGTFNEDTYSIDYGDGTCDNKYTITVNGVSEEIEINYDDIWISDGDDGTTTDSTNVSGR
;
A
#
# COMPACT_ATOMS: atom_id res chain seq x y z
N GLU A 1 -13.96 29.60 9.82
CA GLU A 1 -15.23 28.89 10.03
C GLU A 1 -14.85 27.51 10.53
N GLU A 2 -15.34 27.11 11.71
CA GLU A 2 -15.31 25.69 12.07
C GLU A 2 -16.22 25.00 11.07
N TRP A 3 -15.66 24.10 10.27
CA TRP A 3 -16.43 23.30 9.35
C TRP A 3 -17.26 22.33 10.18
N GLU A 4 -18.57 22.55 10.27
CA GLU A 4 -19.48 21.63 10.94
C GLU A 4 -19.69 20.42 10.03
N SER A 5 -19.05 19.31 10.39
CA SER A 5 -19.38 17.99 9.86
C SER A 5 -20.64 17.45 10.56
N CYS A 6 -21.44 16.70 9.82
CA CYS A 6 -22.62 16.00 10.33
C CYS A 6 -22.32 14.59 10.85
N ALA A 7 -21.06 14.14 10.77
CA ALA A 7 -20.64 12.91 11.39
C ALA A 7 -20.59 13.02 12.92
N GLU A 8 -20.92 11.94 13.60
CA GLU A 8 -20.63 11.79 15.02
C GLU A 8 -19.18 11.33 15.19
N TYR A 9 -18.39 12.14 15.90
CA TYR A 9 -17.00 11.82 16.20
C TYR A 9 -16.88 11.27 17.62
N THR A 10 -16.25 10.10 17.75
CA THR A 10 -15.89 9.52 19.05
C THR A 10 -14.38 9.34 19.15
N TYR A 11 -13.80 9.76 20.27
CA TYR A 11 -12.39 9.64 20.57
C TYR A 11 -12.20 8.96 21.91
N PHE A 12 -11.40 7.90 21.95
CA PHE A 12 -11.07 7.18 23.18
C PHE A 12 -9.79 6.36 23.00
N THR A 13 -9.20 5.95 24.11
CA THR A 13 -8.14 4.94 24.13
C THR A 13 -8.76 3.59 24.47
N ASP A 14 -8.49 2.54 23.69
CA ASP A 14 -9.00 1.20 23.95
C ASP A 14 -8.19 0.45 25.03
N ASP A 15 -8.66 -0.75 25.42
CA ASP A 15 -8.03 -1.58 26.45
C ASP A 15 -6.64 -2.10 26.05
N GLU A 16 -6.29 -2.04 24.75
CA GLU A 16 -4.99 -2.44 24.19
C GLU A 16 -4.02 -1.26 24.05
N GLY A 17 -4.46 -0.06 24.43
CA GLY A 17 -3.69 1.17 24.39
C GLY A 17 -3.59 1.81 23.01
N PHE A 18 -4.50 1.48 22.08
CA PHE A 18 -4.65 2.24 20.84
C PHE A 18 -5.47 3.50 21.11
N GLU A 19 -5.03 4.62 20.56
CA GLU A 19 -5.92 5.77 20.36
C GLU A 19 -6.87 5.45 19.21
N VAL A 20 -8.16 5.73 19.42
CA VAL A 20 -9.23 5.37 18.49
C VAL A 20 -10.03 6.62 18.15
N MET A 21 -10.19 6.87 16.86
CA MET A 21 -11.12 7.84 16.30
C MET A 21 -12.17 7.11 15.47
N VAL A 22 -13.43 7.28 15.83
CA VAL A 22 -14.58 6.81 15.05
C VAL A 22 -15.26 8.01 14.42
N VAL A 23 -15.50 7.93 13.12
CA VAL A 23 -16.32 8.87 12.35
C VAL A 23 -17.54 8.13 11.84
N ASP A 24 -18.71 8.43 12.40
CA ASP A 24 -19.97 7.76 12.07
C ASP A 24 -20.92 8.73 11.36
N TYR A 25 -21.14 8.51 10.06
CA TYR A 25 -22.11 9.25 9.24
C TYR A 25 -23.53 8.64 9.33
N GLY A 26 -23.69 7.52 10.02
CA GLY A 26 -24.94 6.79 10.14
C GLY A 26 -25.38 6.11 8.84
N ILE A 27 -26.50 5.40 8.92
CA ILE A 27 -27.07 4.64 7.78
C ILE A 27 -27.73 5.58 6.77
N GLU A 28 -28.42 6.61 7.26
CA GLU A 28 -29.07 7.61 6.40
C GLU A 28 -28.02 8.49 5.70
N GLY A 29 -26.86 8.67 6.32
CA GLY A 29 -25.80 9.55 5.86
C GLY A 29 -26.13 11.02 6.00
N CYS A 30 -25.25 11.84 5.45
CA CYS A 30 -25.46 13.26 5.29
C CYS A 30 -24.63 13.83 4.15
N GLU A 31 -25.06 14.97 3.62
CA GLU A 31 -24.37 15.66 2.53
C GLU A 31 -23.19 16.49 3.07
N GLU A 32 -21.98 16.18 2.64
CA GLU A 32 -20.78 16.96 2.88
C GLU A 32 -20.03 17.14 1.56
N TRP A 33 -19.51 18.34 1.31
CA TRP A 33 -18.76 18.64 0.07
C TRP A 33 -19.54 18.36 -1.24
N GLY A 34 -20.87 18.36 -1.16
CA GLY A 34 -21.74 18.04 -2.30
C GLY A 34 -21.92 16.54 -2.55
N GLU A 35 -21.47 15.70 -1.63
CA GLU A 35 -21.52 14.25 -1.71
C GLU A 35 -22.30 13.67 -0.52
N LEU A 36 -23.10 12.63 -0.77
CA LEU A 36 -23.80 11.92 0.29
C LEU A 36 -22.86 10.88 0.91
N ILE A 37 -22.35 11.17 2.11
CA ILE A 37 -21.47 10.28 2.85
C ILE A 37 -22.29 9.43 3.83
N LYS A 38 -22.03 8.12 3.91
CA LYS A 38 -22.72 7.18 4.83
C LYS A 38 -21.73 6.24 5.49
N GLY A 39 -22.21 5.53 6.51
CA GLY A 39 -21.48 4.47 7.18
C GLY A 39 -20.43 5.02 8.14
N LYS A 40 -19.39 4.23 8.38
CA LYS A 40 -18.46 4.50 9.46
C LYS A 40 -17.02 4.15 9.10
N ILE A 41 -16.11 4.98 9.58
CA ILE A 41 -14.67 4.71 9.57
C ILE A 41 -14.17 4.71 11.01
N THR A 42 -13.38 3.70 11.36
CA THR A 42 -12.65 3.65 12.63
C THR A 42 -11.16 3.64 12.34
N TRP A 43 -10.44 4.62 12.85
CA TRP A 43 -8.98 4.67 12.84
C TRP A 43 -8.47 4.34 14.23
N LYS A 44 -7.59 3.35 14.32
CA LYS A 44 -6.86 2.98 15.52
C LYS A 44 -5.38 3.19 15.26
N TRP A 45 -4.67 3.82 16.17
CA TRP A 45 -3.22 3.91 16.10
C TRP A 45 -2.57 3.87 17.48
N ARG A 46 -1.35 3.36 17.53
CA ARG A 46 -0.50 3.35 18.70
C ARG A 46 0.93 3.55 18.25
N MET A 47 1.65 4.46 18.88
CA MET A 47 3.07 4.68 18.62
C MET A 47 3.81 4.74 19.95
N ASN A 48 4.99 4.11 20.00
CA ASN A 48 5.90 4.17 21.12
C ASN A 48 7.34 4.19 20.60
N ASN A 49 8.34 4.11 21.48
CA ASN A 49 9.75 4.21 21.08
C ASN A 49 10.29 2.96 20.35
N GLU A 50 9.50 1.88 20.28
CA GLU A 50 9.88 0.59 19.68
C GLU A 50 9.15 0.32 18.36
N GLY A 51 8.07 1.05 18.06
CA GLY A 51 7.18 0.70 16.97
C GLY A 51 5.95 1.60 16.81
N TYR A 52 5.26 1.40 15.70
CA TYR A 52 3.92 1.91 15.47
C TYR A 52 2.99 0.77 15.05
N ALA A 53 1.72 0.88 15.38
CA ALA A 53 0.68 -0.02 14.89
C ALA A 53 -0.56 0.80 14.56
N TYR A 54 -1.29 0.38 13.54
CA TYR A 54 -2.51 1.04 13.11
C TYR A 54 -3.51 0.05 12.52
N GLU A 55 -4.78 0.42 12.56
CA GLU A 55 -5.88 -0.34 11.97
C GLU A 55 -6.98 0.62 11.52
N ASN A 56 -7.34 0.55 10.25
CA ASN A 56 -8.40 1.32 9.62
C ASN A 56 -9.53 0.35 9.29
N ILE A 57 -10.72 0.60 9.82
CA ILE A 57 -11.90 -0.26 9.64
C ILE A 57 -12.99 0.54 8.94
N TYR A 58 -13.53 -0.02 7.86
CA TYR A 58 -14.63 0.54 7.09
C TYR A 58 -15.88 -0.31 7.30
N GLU A 59 -16.95 0.32 7.77
CA GLU A 59 -18.23 -0.33 8.01
C GLU A 59 -19.31 0.36 7.17
N ASN A 60 -19.57 -0.20 6.00
CA ASN A 60 -20.45 0.37 4.97
C ASN A 60 -20.16 1.84 4.67
N TYR A 61 -18.90 2.24 4.74
CA TYR A 61 -18.50 3.61 4.45
C TYR A 61 -18.74 3.88 2.96
N SER A 62 -19.55 4.87 2.62
CA SER A 62 -19.85 5.21 1.23
C SER A 62 -19.59 6.67 0.92
N SER A 63 -18.93 6.93 -0.20
CA SER A 63 -18.67 8.27 -0.72
C SER A 63 -18.26 8.15 -2.18
N TRP A 64 -18.60 9.14 -3.01
CA TRP A 64 -18.21 9.23 -4.43
C TRP A 64 -18.60 8.00 -5.26
N GLY A 65 -19.82 7.49 -5.04
CA GLY A 65 -20.37 6.36 -5.80
C GLY A 65 -19.69 5.02 -5.55
N MET A 66 -18.99 4.88 -4.42
CA MET A 66 -18.48 3.60 -3.93
C MET A 66 -18.85 3.39 -2.46
N SER A 67 -18.94 2.13 -2.06
CA SER A 67 -19.12 1.68 -0.68
C SER A 67 -18.02 0.70 -0.31
N ILE A 68 -17.43 0.86 0.86
CA ILE A 68 -16.26 0.14 1.33
C ILE A 68 -16.61 -0.61 2.62
N ASN A 69 -16.24 -1.87 2.69
CA ASN A 69 -16.29 -2.70 3.88
C ASN A 69 -14.97 -3.44 4.05
N GLY A 70 -14.47 -3.54 5.27
CA GLY A 70 -13.25 -4.28 5.55
C GLY A 70 -12.26 -3.52 6.41
N TYR A 71 -11.00 -3.92 6.34
CA TYR A 71 -9.93 -3.26 7.08
C TYR A 71 -8.60 -3.26 6.34
N TYR A 72 -7.75 -2.35 6.77
CA TYR A 72 -6.30 -2.33 6.53
C TYR A 72 -5.61 -2.08 7.85
N LYS A 73 -4.67 -2.95 8.23
CA LYS A 73 -3.92 -2.81 9.47
C LYS A 73 -2.45 -3.12 9.24
N GLY A 74 -1.61 -2.57 10.08
CA GLY A 74 -0.20 -2.89 10.07
C GLY A 74 0.47 -2.60 11.40
N GLU A 75 1.62 -3.21 11.58
CA GLU A 75 2.53 -2.96 12.69
C GLU A 75 3.96 -2.92 12.20
N SER A 76 4.73 -2.01 12.77
CA SER A 76 6.15 -1.88 12.54
C SER A 76 6.90 -1.92 13.86
N GLN A 77 8.05 -2.59 13.82
CA GLN A 77 9.05 -2.54 14.88
C GLN A 77 10.35 -2.02 14.29
N TRP A 78 10.98 -1.06 14.97
CA TRP A 78 12.28 -0.56 14.56
C TRP A 78 13.36 -0.84 15.59
N THR A 79 14.59 -0.90 15.10
CA THR A 79 15.82 -0.96 15.89
C THR A 79 16.71 0.23 15.55
N GLY A 80 17.63 0.60 16.45
CA GLY A 80 18.53 1.73 16.26
C GLY A 80 18.43 2.78 17.37
N THR A 81 19.10 3.92 17.18
CA THR A 81 19.03 5.05 18.12
C THR A 81 18.00 6.05 17.60
N TRP A 82 16.99 6.31 18.42
CA TRP A 82 15.98 7.34 18.15
C TRP A 82 16.41 8.66 18.81
N ASN A 83 16.49 9.75 18.05
CA ASN A 83 16.83 11.07 18.58
C ASN A 83 15.62 12.00 18.51
N GLU A 84 14.96 12.19 19.65
CA GLU A 84 13.77 13.06 19.80
C GLU A 84 14.08 14.51 19.42
N GLU A 85 15.33 14.97 19.58
CA GLU A 85 15.75 16.33 19.23
C GLU A 85 15.68 16.60 17.71
N ASP A 86 15.77 15.56 16.87
CA ASP A 86 15.69 15.72 15.41
C ASP A 86 14.24 15.84 14.92
N PHE A 87 13.23 15.63 15.78
CA PHE A 87 11.81 15.70 15.43
C PHE A 87 11.34 17.12 15.09
N GLU A 88 11.81 18.13 15.83
CA GLU A 88 11.35 19.51 15.66
C GLU A 88 11.92 20.22 14.42
N ASP A 89 13.05 19.74 13.88
CA ASP A 89 13.78 20.41 12.78
C ASP A 89 13.88 19.58 11.48
N SER A 90 13.43 18.33 11.51
CA SER A 90 13.43 17.49 10.32
C SER A 90 12.21 17.72 9.42
N THR A 91 12.47 17.86 8.12
CA THR A 91 11.43 17.84 7.08
C THR A 91 11.30 16.47 6.41
N TYR A 92 12.16 15.51 6.79
CA TYR A 92 12.26 14.20 6.15
C TYR A 92 12.38 13.09 7.20
N PHE A 93 11.56 12.05 7.01
CA PHE A 93 11.50 10.81 7.81
C PHE A 93 12.88 10.17 8.04
N TYR A 94 13.81 10.29 7.08
CA TYR A 94 15.17 9.73 7.17
C TYR A 94 16.07 10.37 8.23
N ASN A 95 15.79 11.60 8.66
CA ASN A 95 16.60 12.24 9.71
C ASN A 95 16.28 11.67 11.10
N TRP A 96 15.27 10.81 11.23
CA TRP A 96 14.85 10.21 12.50
C TRP A 96 15.59 8.93 12.86
N PHE A 97 16.32 8.37 11.89
CA PHE A 97 16.89 7.04 11.99
C PHE A 97 18.38 7.08 11.65
N SER A 98 19.19 6.41 12.47
CA SER A 98 20.61 6.22 12.20
C SER A 98 20.83 5.23 11.04
N ASP A 99 22.00 5.28 10.39
CA ASP A 99 22.34 4.38 9.26
C ASP A 99 22.28 2.89 9.61
N ASP A 100 22.34 2.54 10.91
CA ASP A 100 22.21 1.17 11.45
C ASP A 100 20.78 0.81 11.87
N SER A 101 19.81 1.67 11.60
CA SER A 101 18.40 1.41 11.84
C SER A 101 17.83 0.36 10.89
N GLU A 102 16.91 -0.44 11.42
CA GLU A 102 16.11 -1.36 10.64
C GLU A 102 14.67 -1.26 11.11
N GLU A 103 13.71 -1.16 10.17
CA GLU A 103 12.29 -1.29 10.44
C GLU A 103 11.78 -2.58 9.81
N ILE A 104 11.08 -3.40 10.59
CA ILE A 104 10.32 -4.55 10.10
C ILE A 104 8.84 -4.21 10.23
N SER A 105 8.14 -4.20 9.10
CA SER A 105 6.70 -3.92 9.04
C SER A 105 5.94 -5.16 8.61
N THR A 106 4.75 -5.35 9.15
CA THR A 106 3.76 -6.29 8.64
C THR A 106 2.46 -5.56 8.39
N ASN A 107 1.77 -5.93 7.32
CA ASN A 107 0.54 -5.29 6.91
C ASN A 107 -0.43 -6.35 6.38
N GLU A 108 -1.71 -6.11 6.62
CA GLU A 108 -2.80 -7.00 6.24
C GLU A 108 -4.01 -6.17 5.79
N GLU A 109 -4.58 -6.53 4.65
CA GLU A 109 -5.81 -5.94 4.12
C GLU A 109 -6.85 -7.00 3.84
N ASN A 110 -8.10 -6.66 4.08
CA ASN A 110 -9.25 -7.43 3.63
C ASN A 110 -10.39 -6.47 3.36
N MET A 111 -10.63 -6.20 2.07
CA MET A 111 -11.47 -5.10 1.62
C MET A 111 -12.46 -5.58 0.58
N THR A 112 -13.67 -5.05 0.66
CA THR A 112 -14.74 -5.19 -0.32
C THR A 112 -15.20 -3.80 -0.72
N ILE A 113 -15.10 -3.47 -2.01
CA ILE A 113 -15.53 -2.21 -2.58
C ILE A 113 -16.69 -2.50 -3.53
N SER A 114 -17.81 -1.83 -3.34
CA SER A 114 -18.98 -1.90 -4.24
C SER A 114 -19.16 -0.55 -4.92
N PHE A 115 -19.25 -0.53 -6.24
CA PHE A 115 -19.47 0.68 -7.03
C PHE A 115 -20.95 0.82 -7.41
N ASP A 116 -21.41 2.06 -7.61
CA ASP A 116 -22.77 2.35 -8.07
C ASP A 116 -23.11 1.72 -9.43
N GLY A 117 -22.09 1.43 -10.24
CA GLY A 117 -22.19 0.67 -11.48
C GLY A 117 -22.56 -0.81 -11.30
N GLY A 118 -22.57 -1.30 -10.06
CA GLY A 118 -22.89 -2.69 -9.69
C GLY A 118 -21.68 -3.62 -9.63
N GLU A 119 -20.48 -3.13 -9.98
CA GLU A 119 -19.25 -3.89 -9.79
C GLU A 119 -18.91 -4.00 -8.30
N ILE A 120 -18.45 -5.19 -7.89
CA ILE A 120 -17.93 -5.46 -6.56
C ILE A 120 -16.53 -6.01 -6.72
N ILE A 121 -15.58 -5.39 -6.05
CA ILE A 121 -14.19 -5.83 -5.96
C ILE A 121 -13.95 -6.31 -4.53
N THR A 122 -13.31 -7.46 -4.39
CA THR A 122 -12.74 -7.91 -3.12
C THR A 122 -11.25 -8.09 -3.27
N TYR A 123 -10.46 -7.59 -2.32
CA TYR A 123 -9.05 -7.90 -2.26
C TYR A 123 -8.58 -8.21 -0.85
N VAL A 124 -7.59 -9.09 -0.77
CA VAL A 124 -6.92 -9.50 0.46
C VAL A 124 -5.43 -9.42 0.21
N SER A 125 -4.68 -8.81 1.13
CA SER A 125 -3.24 -8.72 1.03
C SER A 125 -2.58 -8.99 2.38
N ASN A 126 -1.39 -9.56 2.35
CA ASN A 126 -0.53 -9.70 3.52
C ASN A 126 0.91 -9.49 3.07
N PHE A 127 1.65 -8.60 3.71
CA PHE A 127 3.05 -8.39 3.39
C PHE A 127 3.88 -8.10 4.62
N LYS A 128 5.13 -8.53 4.55
CA LYS A 128 6.17 -8.25 5.52
C LYS A 128 7.34 -7.61 4.81
N SER A 129 7.77 -6.45 5.29
CA SER A 129 8.87 -5.71 4.70
C SER A 129 9.96 -5.40 5.71
N LYS A 130 11.16 -5.19 5.20
CA LYS A 130 12.30 -4.65 5.92
C LYS A 130 12.75 -3.37 5.23
N PHE A 131 12.86 -2.30 6.00
CA PHE A 131 13.46 -1.05 5.55
C PHE A 131 14.78 -0.83 6.29
N THR A 132 15.79 -0.38 5.55
CA THR A 132 17.07 0.09 6.06
C THR A 132 17.44 1.39 5.37
N PHE A 133 18.50 2.06 5.83
CA PHE A 133 18.98 3.26 5.19
C PHE A 133 19.29 3.09 3.69
N ASN A 134 19.76 1.91 3.27
CA ASN A 134 20.22 1.64 1.90
C ASN A 134 19.30 0.71 1.11
N SER A 135 18.22 0.19 1.69
CA SER A 135 17.38 -0.77 1.00
C SER A 135 15.97 -0.86 1.53
N TYR A 136 15.09 -1.35 0.67
CA TYR A 136 13.78 -1.86 1.04
C TYR A 136 13.63 -3.28 0.52
N THR A 137 13.25 -4.20 1.39
CA THR A 137 13.07 -5.61 1.05
C THR A 137 11.65 -6.04 1.40
N MET A 138 10.88 -6.50 0.41
CA MET A 138 9.66 -7.26 0.69
C MET A 138 10.07 -8.70 1.01
N LEU A 139 9.95 -9.09 2.28
CA LEU A 139 10.40 -10.39 2.77
C LEU A 139 9.41 -11.50 2.43
N GLU A 140 8.12 -11.19 2.60
CA GLU A 140 7.00 -12.09 2.38
C GLU A 140 5.84 -11.22 1.86
N GLY A 141 5.01 -11.76 0.97
CA GLY A 141 3.96 -10.99 0.33
C GLY A 141 2.97 -11.91 -0.36
N SER A 142 1.69 -11.58 -0.25
CA SER A 142 0.60 -12.20 -1.01
C SER A 142 -0.48 -11.16 -1.26
N PHE A 143 -1.13 -11.25 -2.40
CA PHE A 143 -2.28 -10.45 -2.78
C PHE A 143 -3.26 -11.30 -3.57
N SER A 144 -4.54 -11.09 -3.33
CA SER A 144 -5.62 -11.68 -4.10
C SER A 144 -6.66 -10.61 -4.38
N TYR A 145 -7.11 -10.54 -5.62
CA TYR A 145 -8.14 -9.64 -6.11
C TYR A 145 -9.17 -10.44 -6.91
N VAL A 146 -10.44 -10.13 -6.71
CA VAL A 146 -11.55 -10.68 -7.49
C VAL A 146 -12.56 -9.58 -7.76
N SER A 147 -12.94 -9.40 -9.03
CA SER A 147 -14.06 -8.55 -9.45
C SER A 147 -15.29 -9.39 -9.76
N SER A 148 -16.47 -8.86 -9.46
CA SER A 148 -17.76 -9.42 -9.87
C SER A 148 -17.94 -9.45 -11.40
N LEU A 149 -17.11 -8.74 -12.15
CA LEU A 149 -17.08 -8.79 -13.62
C LEU A 149 -16.35 -10.03 -14.15
N GLY A 150 -15.69 -10.79 -13.29
CA GLY A 150 -15.04 -12.06 -13.61
C GLY A 150 -13.52 -12.02 -13.63
N ASP A 151 -12.92 -10.83 -13.52
CA ASP A 151 -11.47 -10.71 -13.46
C ASP A 151 -10.93 -11.10 -12.07
N SER A 152 -9.82 -11.83 -12.04
CA SER A 152 -9.10 -12.19 -10.83
C SER A 152 -7.60 -12.02 -11.01
N TYR A 153 -6.92 -11.61 -9.95
CA TYR A 153 -5.48 -11.45 -9.96
C TYR A 153 -4.90 -11.92 -8.62
N THR A 154 -3.80 -12.66 -8.65
CA THR A 154 -3.07 -13.06 -7.45
C THR A 154 -1.59 -12.85 -7.67
N TRP A 155 -0.86 -12.57 -6.61
CA TRP A 155 0.59 -12.66 -6.62
C TRP A 155 1.14 -13.03 -5.25
N ASP A 156 2.29 -13.71 -5.23
CA ASP A 156 3.01 -14.14 -4.06
C ASP A 156 4.52 -13.88 -4.24
N ILE A 157 5.18 -13.46 -3.16
CA ILE A 157 6.64 -13.40 -3.10
C ILE A 157 7.18 -14.82 -2.92
N ILE A 158 7.93 -15.29 -3.91
CA ILE A 158 8.62 -16.58 -3.87
C ILE A 158 10.02 -16.43 -3.29
N GLU A 159 10.73 -15.37 -3.68
CA GLU A 159 12.02 -14.97 -3.11
C GLU A 159 11.99 -13.49 -2.73
N PRO A 160 12.54 -13.09 -1.57
CA PRO A 160 12.47 -11.71 -1.09
C PRO A 160 12.88 -10.69 -2.15
N ILE A 161 12.00 -9.74 -2.41
CA ILE A 161 12.22 -8.69 -3.41
C ILE A 161 13.02 -7.57 -2.75
N ASN A 162 14.25 -7.36 -3.20
CA ASN A 162 15.14 -6.35 -2.66
C ASN A 162 15.30 -5.18 -3.62
N SER A 163 15.02 -3.98 -3.14
CA SER A 163 15.35 -2.71 -3.79
C SER A 163 16.56 -2.10 -3.10
N ASP A 164 17.63 -1.83 -3.85
CA ASP A 164 18.86 -1.24 -3.34
C ASP A 164 18.90 0.25 -3.69
N PHE A 165 18.86 1.10 -2.67
CA PHE A 165 18.83 2.55 -2.83
C PHE A 165 20.20 3.15 -3.19
N THR A 166 21.27 2.35 -3.18
CA THR A 166 22.58 2.73 -3.72
C THR A 166 22.63 2.62 -5.24
N CYS A 167 21.70 1.89 -5.85
CA CYS A 167 21.47 1.96 -7.28
C CYS A 167 20.94 3.35 -7.66
N ILE A 168 21.17 3.76 -8.91
CA ILE A 168 20.70 5.06 -9.42
C ILE A 168 19.17 5.19 -9.29
N TYR A 169 18.46 4.06 -9.29
CA TYR A 169 17.01 3.99 -9.23
C TYR A 169 16.58 3.10 -8.06
N TRP A 170 15.55 3.54 -7.33
CA TRP A 170 14.92 2.78 -6.25
C TRP A 170 13.98 1.71 -6.81
N ILE A 171 14.55 0.79 -7.60
CA ILE A 171 13.82 -0.32 -8.21
C ILE A 171 14.29 -1.64 -7.58
N PRO A 172 13.47 -2.71 -7.65
CA PRO A 172 13.92 -4.04 -7.32
C PRO A 172 15.13 -4.45 -8.17
N VAL A 173 16.11 -5.08 -7.53
CA VAL A 173 17.34 -5.60 -8.17
C VAL A 173 17.48 -7.11 -8.01
N SER A 174 16.65 -7.73 -7.16
CA SER A 174 16.63 -9.17 -6.96
C SER A 174 15.32 -9.62 -6.33
N GLY A 175 15.04 -10.91 -6.44
CA GLY A 175 13.84 -11.55 -5.88
C GLY A 175 12.93 -12.05 -6.99
N ILE A 176 11.93 -12.83 -6.59
CA ILE A 176 11.00 -13.48 -7.52
C ILE A 176 9.59 -13.34 -6.97
N GLU A 177 8.69 -12.84 -7.80
CA GLU A 177 7.26 -12.96 -7.59
C GLU A 177 6.62 -13.86 -8.65
N GLU A 178 5.54 -14.53 -8.26
CA GLU A 178 4.71 -15.32 -9.15
C GLU A 178 3.26 -15.00 -8.91
N GLY A 179 2.44 -15.16 -9.94
CA GLY A 179 1.03 -14.83 -9.82
C GLY A 179 0.18 -15.37 -10.94
N THR A 180 -1.09 -15.01 -10.88
CA THR A 180 -2.07 -15.32 -11.91
C THR A 180 -2.86 -14.07 -12.26
N PHE A 181 -3.16 -13.90 -13.54
CA PHE A 181 -4.19 -13.00 -14.02
C PHE A 181 -5.20 -13.84 -14.79
N ASN A 182 -6.41 -13.97 -14.23
CA ASN A 182 -7.43 -14.91 -14.71
C ASN A 182 -6.88 -16.34 -14.79
N GLU A 183 -6.71 -16.88 -16.01
CA GLU A 183 -6.16 -18.23 -16.24
C GLU A 183 -4.66 -18.22 -16.54
N ASP A 184 -4.08 -17.05 -16.82
CA ASP A 184 -2.69 -16.90 -17.21
C ASP A 184 -1.80 -16.83 -15.97
N THR A 185 -0.70 -17.56 -15.99
CA THR A 185 0.31 -17.52 -14.92
C THR A 185 1.46 -16.62 -15.35
N TYR A 186 2.01 -15.84 -14.42
CA TYR A 186 3.22 -15.08 -14.65
C TYR A 186 4.23 -15.24 -13.52
N SER A 187 5.49 -14.95 -13.83
CA SER A 187 6.60 -14.83 -12.89
C SER A 187 7.47 -13.65 -13.30
N ILE A 188 7.94 -12.88 -12.33
CA ILE A 188 8.93 -11.82 -12.52
C ILE A 188 10.14 -12.13 -11.67
N ASP A 189 11.29 -12.33 -12.31
CA ASP A 189 12.60 -12.41 -11.67
C ASP A 189 13.30 -11.06 -11.85
N TYR A 190 13.55 -10.38 -10.72
CA TYR A 190 14.14 -9.04 -10.67
C TYR A 190 15.66 -9.01 -10.81
N GLY A 191 16.31 -10.18 -10.92
CA GLY A 191 17.74 -10.29 -11.16
C GLY A 191 18.55 -10.77 -9.95
N ASP A 192 19.86 -10.52 -10.01
CA ASP A 192 20.85 -11.10 -9.08
C ASP A 192 21.40 -10.11 -8.04
N GLY A 193 20.83 -8.91 -7.98
CA GLY A 193 21.25 -7.81 -7.12
C GLY A 193 22.14 -6.79 -7.82
N THR A 194 22.45 -6.96 -9.10
CA THR A 194 23.18 -5.94 -9.86
C THR A 194 22.26 -4.78 -10.29
N CYS A 195 22.80 -3.56 -10.30
CA CYS A 195 22.07 -2.37 -10.74
C CYS A 195 22.04 -2.26 -12.28
N ASP A 196 21.48 -3.25 -12.98
CA ASP A 196 21.43 -3.29 -14.45
C ASP A 196 20.02 -3.08 -15.05
N ASN A 197 19.00 -2.96 -14.20
CA ASN A 197 17.59 -2.75 -14.55
C ASN A 197 17.00 -3.83 -15.47
N LYS A 198 17.50 -5.06 -15.39
CA LYS A 198 17.03 -6.17 -16.23
C LYS A 198 16.17 -7.15 -15.46
N TYR A 199 14.97 -7.38 -15.94
CA TYR A 199 14.03 -8.34 -15.37
C TYR A 199 13.74 -9.46 -16.36
N THR A 200 13.52 -10.66 -15.86
CA THR A 200 12.99 -11.76 -16.67
C THR A 200 11.53 -11.95 -16.33
N ILE A 201 10.64 -11.65 -17.29
CA ILE A 201 9.21 -11.91 -17.17
C ILE A 201 8.91 -13.22 -17.87
N THR A 202 8.23 -14.12 -17.18
CA THR A 202 7.74 -15.38 -17.74
C THR A 202 6.23 -15.39 -17.71
N VAL A 203 5.57 -15.45 -18.87
CA VAL A 203 4.10 -15.60 -18.98
C VAL A 203 3.79 -16.94 -19.62
N ASN A 204 2.97 -17.75 -18.95
CA ASN A 204 2.58 -19.08 -19.42
C ASN A 204 3.78 -19.95 -19.87
N GLY A 205 4.91 -19.84 -19.16
CA GLY A 205 6.14 -20.57 -19.44
C GLY A 205 7.00 -20.01 -20.59
N VAL A 206 6.65 -18.86 -21.16
CA VAL A 206 7.47 -18.15 -22.15
C VAL A 206 8.16 -16.97 -21.47
N SER A 207 9.49 -16.98 -21.47
CA SER A 207 10.31 -15.96 -20.83
C SER A 207 10.85 -14.93 -21.82
N GLU A 208 10.84 -13.67 -21.40
CA GLU A 208 11.44 -12.52 -22.07
C GLU A 208 12.27 -11.72 -21.05
N GLU A 209 13.49 -11.35 -21.44
CA GLU A 209 14.28 -10.37 -20.69
C GLU A 209 13.84 -8.98 -21.13
N ILE A 210 13.44 -8.15 -20.18
CA ILE A 210 13.15 -6.74 -20.40
C ILE A 210 14.19 -5.90 -19.68
N GLU A 211 14.64 -4.84 -20.34
CA GLU A 211 15.43 -3.79 -19.72
C GLU A 211 14.48 -2.63 -19.45
N ILE A 212 14.30 -2.28 -18.18
CA ILE A 212 13.42 -1.19 -17.80
C ILE A 212 14.11 0.13 -18.13
N ASN A 213 13.59 0.82 -19.14
CA ASN A 213 14.04 2.17 -19.46
C ASN A 213 13.33 3.18 -18.55
N TYR A 214 14.11 4.11 -18.01
CA TYR A 214 13.64 5.14 -17.10
C TYR A 214 12.54 6.03 -17.69
N ASP A 215 12.57 6.26 -19.01
CA ASP A 215 11.53 7.02 -19.71
C ASP A 215 10.15 6.32 -19.71
N ASP A 216 10.08 5.05 -19.32
CA ASP A 216 8.84 4.28 -19.22
C ASP A 216 8.29 4.21 -17.78
N ILE A 217 9.03 4.67 -16.77
CA ILE A 217 8.66 4.59 -15.33
C ILE A 217 8.00 5.90 -14.82
N TRP A 218 7.80 6.92 -15.65
CA TRP A 218 7.26 8.20 -15.18
C TRP A 218 5.85 8.09 -14.59
N ILE A 219 5.80 7.98 -13.26
CA ILE A 219 4.71 8.49 -12.43
C ILE A 219 4.71 10.00 -12.65
N SER A 220 3.59 10.54 -13.12
CA SER A 220 3.45 11.95 -13.47
C SER A 220 3.66 12.84 -12.23
N ASP A 221 4.87 13.34 -12.04
CA ASP A 221 5.07 14.57 -11.29
C ASP A 221 4.54 15.70 -12.18
N GLY A 222 3.63 16.50 -11.60
CA GLY A 222 2.70 17.35 -12.32
C GLY A 222 3.32 18.31 -13.35
N ASP A 223 2.47 18.59 -14.34
CA ASP A 223 2.45 19.76 -15.22
C ASP A 223 3.12 19.61 -16.59
N ASP A 224 2.38 19.08 -17.58
CA ASP A 224 1.97 19.82 -18.80
C ASP A 224 1.10 19.01 -19.80
N GLY A 225 -0.06 18.51 -19.36
CA GLY A 225 -1.21 18.39 -20.27
C GLY A 225 -1.05 17.55 -21.54
N THR A 226 -0.22 16.51 -21.55
CA THR A 226 -0.31 15.45 -22.56
C THR A 226 -0.46 14.09 -21.90
N THR A 227 -1.66 13.53 -22.05
CA THR A 227 -2.03 12.22 -21.57
C THR A 227 -1.25 11.15 -22.34
N THR A 228 -0.28 10.50 -21.68
CA THR A 228 0.16 9.16 -22.08
C THR A 228 -0.23 8.20 -20.98
N ASP A 229 -1.16 7.33 -21.37
CA ASP A 229 -1.77 6.24 -20.61
C ASP A 229 -0.68 5.32 -20.02
N SER A 230 -0.53 5.33 -18.70
CA SER A 230 0.45 4.51 -17.95
C SER A 230 -0.04 3.09 -17.66
N THR A 231 -1.07 2.61 -18.36
CA THR A 231 -1.62 1.24 -18.22
C THR A 231 -0.81 0.15 -18.94
N ASN A 232 0.41 0.42 -19.41
CA ASN A 232 1.13 -0.48 -20.32
C ASN A 232 2.36 -1.20 -19.77
N VAL A 233 2.64 -1.14 -18.47
CA VAL A 233 3.73 -1.96 -17.88
C VAL A 233 3.24 -3.35 -17.45
N SER A 234 1.92 -3.55 -17.31
CA SER A 234 1.29 -4.87 -17.42
C SER A 234 0.79 -5.03 -18.85
N GLY A 235 1.60 -5.59 -19.73
CA GLY A 235 1.17 -5.90 -21.10
C GLY A 235 -0.17 -6.65 -21.12
N ARG A 236 -1.01 -6.29 -22.09
CA ARG A 236 -2.19 -7.04 -22.52
C ARG A 236 -1.98 -8.54 -22.64
#